data_AF-A0A1F0EZD0-F1
#
_entry.id   AF-A0A1F0EZD0-F1
#
_cell.length_a   1.000
_cell.length_b   1.000
_cell.length_c   1.000
_cell.angle_alpha   90.00
_cell.angle_beta   90.00
_cell.angle_gamma   90.00
#
_symmetry.space_group_name_H-M   'P 1'
#
loop_
_entity.id
_entity.type
_entity.pdbx_description
1 polymer ?
#
loop_
_entity_poly.entity_id
_entity_poly.type
_entity_poly.pdbx_seq_one_letter_code
_entity_poly.pdbx_strand_id
1 'polypeptide(L)'
;MKSFNKSKIFNKKIFNIIKNNRKALYFSLFVFTYFSMAFNYLIIKDFVLSKILCIFLGIMSLFFLNKTYIIPKKSQFILKSILLIFISLLFLSLFLI
;
A
#
# COMPACT_ATOMS: atom_id res chain seq x y z
N MET A 1 32.21 -0.65 29.97
CA MET A 1 31.00 -1.39 29.55
C MET A 1 29.68 -0.58 29.55
N LYS A 2 29.48 0.45 30.40
CA LYS A 2 28.22 1.25 30.44
C LYS A 2 27.95 2.15 29.20
N SER A 3 29.00 2.63 28.51
CA SER A 3 28.88 3.51 27.32
C SER A 3 28.22 2.82 26.10
N PHE A 4 28.57 1.55 25.82
CA PHE A 4 28.05 0.79 24.69
C PHE A 4 26.53 0.53 24.75
N ASN A 5 25.95 0.46 25.95
CA ASN A 5 24.50 0.28 26.11
C ASN A 5 23.73 1.58 25.78
N LYS A 6 24.32 2.76 26.05
CA LYS A 6 23.69 4.05 25.77
C LYS A 6 23.57 4.32 24.27
N SER A 7 24.61 3.99 23.48
CA SER A 7 24.57 4.12 22.01
C SER A 7 23.57 3.16 21.36
N LYS A 8 23.48 1.90 21.83
CA LYS A 8 22.46 0.93 21.39
C LYS A 8 21.03 1.41 21.63
N ILE A 9 20.77 2.05 22.77
CA ILE A 9 19.44 2.60 23.11
C ILE A 9 19.08 3.78 22.21
N PHE A 10 20.05 4.66 21.93
CA PHE A 10 19.82 5.82 21.07
C PHE A 10 19.52 5.41 19.62
N ASN A 11 20.30 4.47 19.06
CA ASN A 11 20.03 3.90 17.74
C ASN A 11 18.65 3.21 17.66
N LYS A 12 18.23 2.53 18.74
CA LYS A 12 16.90 1.89 18.80
C LYS A 12 15.75 2.92 18.80
N LYS A 13 15.92 4.06 19.47
CA LYS A 13 14.93 5.17 19.43
C LYS A 13 14.83 5.79 18.04
N ILE A 14 15.96 6.11 17.41
CA ILE A 14 16.00 6.67 16.05
C ILE A 14 15.36 5.70 15.05
N PHE A 15 15.70 4.41 15.13
CA PHE A 15 15.12 3.39 14.27
C PHE A 15 13.60 3.28 14.40
N ASN A 16 13.07 3.36 15.64
CA ASN A 16 11.62 3.36 15.87
C ASN A 16 10.93 4.61 15.29
N ILE A 17 11.54 5.79 15.39
CA ILE A 17 11.01 7.03 14.81
C ILE A 17 10.95 6.91 13.28
N ILE A 18 12.05 6.48 12.64
CA ILE A 18 12.12 6.28 11.18
C ILE A 18 11.07 5.26 10.73
N LYS A 19 10.93 4.15 11.47
CA LYS A 19 9.94 3.11 11.19
C LYS A 19 8.51 3.64 11.30
N ASN A 20 8.23 4.49 12.28
CA ASN A 20 6.90 5.08 12.45
C ASN A 20 6.58 6.10 11.34
N ASN A 21 7.55 6.96 10.98
CA ASN A 21 7.39 7.93 9.90
C ASN A 21 7.15 7.23 8.56
N ARG A 22 7.86 6.14 8.27
CA ARG A 22 7.62 5.34 7.06
C ARG A 22 6.20 4.75 7.03
N LYS A 23 5.67 4.27 8.16
CA LYS A 23 4.29 3.79 8.24
C LYS A 23 3.28 4.89 7.97
N ALA A 24 3.48 6.07 8.55
CA ALA A 24 2.62 7.23 8.31
C ALA A 24 2.65 7.66 6.83
N LEU A 25 3.82 7.64 6.19
CA LEU A 25 3.96 7.89 4.75
C LEU A 25 3.24 6.83 3.89
N TYR A 26 3.35 5.53 4.23
CA TYR A 26 2.60 4.51 3.51
C TYR A 26 1.09 4.67 3.70
N PHE A 27 0.65 5.14 4.86
CA PHE A 27 -0.76 5.38 5.13
C PHE A 27 -1.29 6.58 4.34
N SER A 28 -0.53 7.69 4.27
CA SER A 28 -0.92 8.84 3.44
C SER A 28 -0.99 8.47 1.96
N LEU A 29 -0.03 7.68 1.46
CA LEU A 29 -0.04 7.16 0.09
C LEU A 29 -1.23 6.23 -0.18
N PHE A 30 -1.59 5.37 0.78
CA PHE A 30 -2.78 4.53 0.70
C PHE A 30 -4.05 5.38 0.54
N VAL A 31 -4.23 6.38 1.41
CA VAL A 31 -5.40 7.26 1.37
C VAL A 31 -5.45 8.01 0.04
N PHE A 32 -4.33 8.61 -0.37
CA PHE A 32 -4.24 9.36 -1.62
C PHE A 32 -4.57 8.49 -2.84
N THR A 33 -3.98 7.30 -2.96
CA THR A 33 -4.23 6.40 -4.10
C THR A 33 -5.66 5.89 -4.14
N TYR A 34 -6.27 5.64 -2.98
CA TYR A 34 -7.67 5.23 -2.89
C TYR A 34 -8.62 6.35 -3.34
N PHE A 35 -8.36 7.59 -2.92
CA PHE A 35 -9.14 8.75 -3.39
C PHE A 35 -8.99 8.98 -4.89
N SER A 36 -7.76 8.90 -5.43
CA SER A 36 -7.52 9.01 -6.87
C SER A 36 -8.24 7.92 -7.66
N MET A 37 -8.29 6.69 -7.14
CA MET A 37 -9.07 5.60 -7.74
C MET A 37 -10.56 5.96 -7.81
N ALA A 38 -11.15 6.38 -6.69
CA ALA A 38 -12.56 6.73 -6.61
C ALA A 38 -12.89 7.91 -7.53
N PHE A 39 -12.02 8.92 -7.60
CA PHE A 39 -12.19 10.08 -8.45
C PHE A 39 -12.12 9.72 -9.94
N ASN A 40 -11.14 8.90 -10.34
CA ASN A 40 -11.02 8.41 -11.71
C ASN A 40 -12.25 7.59 -12.14
N TYR A 41 -12.75 6.75 -11.24
CA TYR A 41 -13.98 5.98 -11.48
C TYR A 41 -15.23 6.86 -11.65
N LEU A 42 -15.31 7.99 -10.94
CA LEU A 42 -16.46 8.90 -11.03
C LEU A 42 -16.45 9.76 -12.29
N ILE A 43 -15.27 10.23 -12.73
CA ILE A 43 -15.17 11.18 -13.85
C ILE A 43 -15.13 10.47 -15.20
N ILE A 44 -14.42 9.35 -15.30
CA ILE A 44 -14.11 8.72 -16.59
C ILE A 44 -14.64 7.29 -16.58
N LYS A 45 -15.97 7.12 -16.69
CA LYS A 45 -16.61 5.79 -16.71
C LYS A 45 -16.51 5.06 -18.05
N ASP A 46 -16.50 5.81 -19.14
CA ASP A 46 -16.73 5.25 -20.48
C ASP A 46 -15.46 4.79 -21.19
N PHE A 47 -14.28 5.22 -20.74
CA PHE A 47 -13.02 4.79 -21.34
C PHE A 47 -12.50 3.49 -20.73
N VAL A 48 -12.20 2.52 -21.57
CA VAL A 48 -11.57 1.24 -21.19
C VAL A 48 -10.23 1.49 -20.46
N LEU A 49 -9.45 2.46 -20.94
CA LEU A 49 -8.18 2.84 -20.32
C LEU A 49 -8.36 3.31 -18.86
N SER A 50 -9.44 4.03 -18.57
CA SER A 50 -9.76 4.49 -17.21
C SER A 50 -10.07 3.32 -16.28
N LYS A 51 -10.77 2.28 -16.78
CA LYS A 51 -11.06 1.07 -15.99
C LYS A 51 -9.78 0.34 -15.59
N ILE A 52 -8.83 0.19 -16.51
CA ILE A 52 -7.50 -0.40 -16.22
C ILE A 52 -6.76 0.43 -15.19
N LEU A 53 -6.75 1.76 -15.37
CA LEU A 53 -6.08 2.71 -14.47
C LEU A 53 -6.69 2.65 -13.05
N CYS A 54 -8.00 2.46 -12.97
CA CYS A 54 -8.72 2.25 -11.72
C CYS A 54 -8.30 0.95 -11.01
N ILE A 55 -8.18 -0.16 -11.76
CA ILE A 55 -7.69 -1.45 -11.21
C ILE A 55 -6.25 -1.30 -10.72
N PHE A 56 -5.40 -0.61 -11.50
CA PHE A 56 -4.01 -0.34 -11.14
C PHE A 56 -3.90 0.48 -9.84
N LEU A 57 -4.67 1.57 -9.73
CA LEU A 57 -4.72 2.39 -8.52
C LEU A 57 -5.22 1.61 -7.30
N GLY A 58 -6.18 0.70 -7.49
CA GLY A 58 -6.65 -0.21 -6.45
C GLY A 58 -5.55 -1.14 -5.94
N ILE A 59 -4.75 -1.73 -6.84
CA ILE A 59 -3.59 -2.57 -6.48
C ILE A 59 -2.57 -1.74 -5.69
N MET A 60 -2.25 -0.53 -6.15
CA MET A 60 -1.29 0.34 -5.48
C MET A 60 -1.76 0.74 -4.08
N SER A 61 -3.04 1.03 -3.93
CA SER A 61 -3.66 1.31 -2.63
C SER A 61 -3.51 0.12 -1.67
N LEU A 62 -3.91 -1.08 -2.09
CA LEU A 62 -3.76 -2.31 -1.30
C LEU A 62 -2.29 -2.62 -0.96
N PHE A 63 -1.37 -2.33 -1.88
CA PHE A 63 0.06 -2.50 -1.65
C PHE A 63 0.57 -1.58 -0.53
N PHE A 64 0.21 -0.29 -0.56
CA PHE A 64 0.58 0.65 0.49
C PHE A 64 -0.04 0.27 1.83
N LEU A 65 -1.30 -0.16 1.85
CA LEU A 65 -1.97 -0.66 3.05
C LEU A 65 -1.20 -1.83 3.67
N ASN A 66 -0.71 -2.77 2.86
CA ASN A 66 0.11 -3.88 3.35
C ASN A 66 1.41 -3.42 4.02
N LYS A 67 2.03 -2.35 3.50
CA LYS A 67 3.28 -1.77 4.03
C LYS A 67 3.10 -0.96 5.32
N THR A 68 1.89 -0.50 5.64
CA THR A 68 1.63 0.20 6.90
C THR A 68 1.70 -0.71 8.14
N TYR A 69 1.56 -2.04 7.98
CA TYR A 69 1.44 -3.01 9.07
C TYR A 69 0.35 -2.64 10.11
N ILE A 70 -0.69 -1.92 9.67
CA ILE A 70 -1.89 -1.66 10.50
C ILE A 70 -2.68 -2.95 10.69
N ILE A 71 -2.73 -3.78 9.64
CA ILE A 71 -3.40 -5.08 9.65
C ILE A 71 -2.56 -6.09 10.45
N PRO A 72 -3.15 -6.83 11.40
CA PRO A 72 -2.41 -7.81 12.20
C PRO A 72 -1.81 -8.91 11.31
N LYS A 73 -0.63 -9.41 11.69
CA LYS A 73 0.12 -10.41 10.89
C LYS A 73 -0.71 -11.63 10.50
N LYS A 74 -1.66 -12.05 11.34
CA LYS A 74 -2.57 -13.18 11.06
C LYS A 74 -3.46 -12.93 9.83
N SER A 75 -3.87 -11.69 9.58
CA SER A 75 -4.73 -11.32 8.44
C SER A 75 -3.95 -10.74 7.26
N GLN A 76 -2.63 -10.57 7.35
CA GLN A 76 -1.80 -10.17 6.20
C GLN A 76 -1.83 -11.20 5.07
N PHE A 77 -2.11 -12.47 5.35
CA PHE A 77 -2.30 -13.49 4.31
C PHE A 77 -3.47 -13.14 3.40
N ILE A 78 -4.62 -12.78 3.98
CA ILE A 78 -5.83 -12.39 3.24
C ILE A 78 -5.54 -11.21 2.33
N LEU A 79 -4.84 -10.19 2.84
CA LEU A 79 -4.48 -9.01 2.05
C LEU A 79 -3.56 -9.35 0.87
N LYS A 80 -2.60 -10.26 1.05
CA LYS A 80 -1.74 -10.74 -0.04
C LYS A 80 -2.53 -11.53 -1.09
N SER A 81 -3.47 -12.37 -0.66
CA SER A 81 -4.35 -13.09 -1.58
C SER A 81 -5.21 -12.15 -2.39
N ILE A 82 -5.81 -11.13 -1.76
CA ILE A 82 -6.56 -10.08 -2.46
C ILE A 82 -5.66 -9.37 -3.49
N LEU A 83 -4.44 -8.99 -3.09
CA LEU A 83 -3.48 -8.34 -4.00
C LEU A 83 -3.19 -9.21 -5.24
N LEU A 84 -3.00 -10.51 -5.04
CA LEU A 84 -2.75 -11.47 -6.13
C LEU A 84 -3.94 -11.53 -7.09
N ILE A 85 -5.17 -11.62 -6.56
CA ILE A 85 -6.40 -11.64 -7.38
C ILE A 85 -6.50 -10.38 -8.23
N PHE A 86 -6.25 -9.21 -7.65
CA PHE A 86 -6.30 -7.94 -8.39
C PHE A 86 -5.21 -7.85 -9.47
N ILE A 87 -4.00 -8.34 -9.21
CA ILE A 87 -2.92 -8.40 -10.21
C ILE A 87 -3.32 -9.31 -11.38
N SER A 88 -3.88 -10.49 -11.09
CA SER A 88 -4.37 -11.40 -12.12
C SER A 88 -5.50 -10.78 -12.95
N LEU A 89 -6.44 -10.07 -12.31
CA LEU A 89 -7.50 -9.33 -12.99
C LEU A 89 -6.94 -8.22 -13.89
N LEU A 90 -5.93 -7.49 -13.44
CA LEU A 90 -5.27 -6.47 -14.26
C LEU A 90 -4.63 -7.10 -15.50
N PHE A 91 -3.93 -8.22 -15.33
CA PHE A 91 -3.32 -8.94 -16.45
C PHE A 91 -4.36 -9.47 -17.45
N LEU A 92 -5.49 -10.00 -16.95
CA LEU A 92 -6.60 -10.43 -17.80
C LEU A 92 -7.23 -9.24 -18.55
N SER A 93 -7.40 -8.10 -17.88
CA SER A 93 -7.97 -6.90 -18.48
C SER A 93 -7.11 -6.32 -19.61
N LEU A 94 -5.80 -6.52 -19.56
CA LEU A 94 -4.86 -6.14 -20.63
C LEU A 94 -4.99 -7.00 -21.89
N PHE A 95 -5.39 -8.27 -21.75
CA PHE A 95 -5.59 -9.20 -22.87
C PHE A 95 -6.97 -9.07 -23.55
N LEU A 96 -7.94 -8.46 -22.87
CA LEU A 96 -9.32 -8.27 -23.35
C LEU A 96 -9.50 -6.99 -24.19
N ILE A 97 -8.42 -6.24 -24.42
CA ILE A 97 -8.36 -5.00 -25.22
C ILE A 97 -7.72 -5.34 -26.56
#